data_AF-A0A3M1GD09-F1
#
_entry.id   AF-A0A3M1GD09-F1
#
_cell.length_a   1.000
_cell.length_b   1.000
_cell.length_c   1.000
_cell.angle_alpha   90.00
_cell.angle_beta   90.00
_cell.angle_gamma   90.00
#
_symmetry.space_group_name_H-M   'P 1'
#
loop_
_entity.id
_entity.type
_entity.pdbx_description
1 polymer ?
#
loop_
_entity_poly.entity_id
_entity_poly.type
_entity_poly.pdbx_seq_one_letter_code
_entity_poly.pdbx_strand_id
1 'polypeptide(L)' 'MLNLADIVECTEAEGPGRRFALWVQGCPIRCQGCWNRHM' A
#
# COMPACT_ATOMS: atom_id res chain seq x y z
N MET A 1 6.26 -15.00 8.03
CA MET A 1 4.97 -14.74 7.35
C MET A 1 4.84 -13.23 7.18
N LEU A 2 4.44 -12.74 6.01
CA LEU A 2 4.29 -11.31 5.74
C LEU A 2 2.87 -10.87 6.14
N ASN A 3 2.75 -9.76 6.86
CA ASN A 3 1.44 -9.20 7.21
C ASN A 3 1.00 -8.22 6.12
N LEU A 4 0.08 -8.66 5.27
CA LEU A 4 -0.42 -7.90 4.13
C LEU A 4 -1.71 -7.17 4.49
N ALA A 5 -1.76 -5.89 4.16
CA ALA A 5 -2.97 -5.07 4.26
C ALA A 5 -3.82 -5.21 2.99
N ASP A 6 -3.18 -5.26 1.81
CA ASP A 6 -3.88 -5.42 0.53
C ASP A 6 -2.96 -5.99 -0.56
N ILE A 7 -3.57 -6.54 -1.61
CA ILE A 7 -2.92 -7.03 -2.83
C ILE A 7 -3.65 -6.44 -4.03
N VAL A 8 -2.93 -5.66 -4.84
CA VAL A 8 -3.48 -5.08 -6.07
C VAL A 8 -2.78 -5.70 -7.27
N GLU A 9 -3.48 -6.56 -8.00
CA GLU A 9 -2.88 -7.37 -9.05
C GLU A 9 -2.32 -6.55 -10.22
N CYS A 10 -2.93 -5.40 -10.51
CA CYS A 10 -2.50 -4.50 -11.57
C CYS A 10 -2.88 -3.04 -11.26
N THR A 11 -1.88 -2.18 -11.08
CA THR A 11 -2.04 -0.74 -10.83
C THR A 11 -1.00 0.08 -11.58
N GLU A 12 -1.31 1.33 -11.90
CA GLU A 12 -0.37 2.33 -12.42
C GLU A 12 -0.09 3.44 -11.38
N ALA A 13 -0.63 3.31 -10.15
CA ALA A 13 -0.46 4.30 -9.10
C ALA A 13 0.93 4.24 -8.44
N GLU A 14 1.53 3.04 -8.38
CA GLU A 14 2.80 2.79 -7.67
C GLU A 14 4.04 2.95 -8.56
N GLY A 15 3.98 3.90 -9.51
CA GLY A 15 5.06 4.24 -10.44
C GLY A 15 4.74 3.93 -11.90
N PRO A 16 5.71 4.13 -12.82
CA PRO A 16 5.44 4.09 -14.26
C PRO A 16 5.03 2.70 -14.78
N GLY A 17 3.98 2.67 -15.62
CA GLY A 17 3.42 1.48 -16.24
C GLY A 17 2.60 0.61 -15.28
N ARG A 18 2.15 -0.55 -15.76
CA ARG A 18 1.37 -1.51 -14.96
C ARG A 18 2.25 -2.32 -14.01
N ARG A 19 1.85 -2.37 -12.73
CA ARG A 19 2.56 -3.01 -11.63
C ARG A 19 1.64 -3.90 -10.81
N PHE A 20 2.19 -4.97 -10.26
CA PHE A 20 1.59 -5.72 -9.18
C PHE A 20 2.06 -5.11 -7.85
N ALA A 21 1.13 -4.73 -6.97
CA ALA A 21 1.46 -4.07 -5.71
C ALA A 21 1.06 -4.92 -4.50
N LEU A 22 1.96 -5.00 -3.53
CA LEU A 22 1.71 -5.56 -2.21
C LEU A 22 1.76 -4.44 -1.18
N TRP A 23 0.67 -4.24 -0.45
CA TRP A 23 0.61 -3.31 0.66
C TRP A 23 0.78 -4.08 1.97
N VAL A 24 1.73 -3.67 2.80
CA VAL A 24 2.01 -4.30 4.09
C VAL A 24 1.33 -3.56 5.23
N GLN A 25 0.96 -4.29 6.27
CA GLN A 25 0.32 -3.72 7.44
C GLN A 25 1.33 -3.04 8.37
N GLY A 26 1.09 -1.76 8.68
CA GLY A 26 1.76 -0.99 9.72
C GLY A 26 2.71 0.10 9.22
N CYS A 27 2.57 1.31 9.77
CA CYS A 27 3.44 2.45 9.46
C CYS A 27 3.67 3.32 10.72
N PRO A 28 4.93 3.57 11.14
CA PRO A 28 5.22 4.32 12.36
C PRO A 28 5.15 5.85 12.20
N ILE A 29 5.04 6.36 10.96
CA ILE A 29 5.15 7.79 10.65
C ILE A 29 4.01 8.62 11.25
N ARG A 30 2.80 8.04 11.33
CA ARG A 30 1.59 8.71 11.85
C ARG A 30 1.32 10.07 11.21
N CYS A 31 1.48 10.16 9.88
CA CYS A 31 1.25 11.41 9.16
C CYS A 31 -0.18 11.94 9.36
N GLN A 32 -0.30 13.27 9.48
CA GLN A 32 -1.59 13.95 9.50
C GLN A 32 -2.27 13.77 8.14
N GLY A 33 -3.51 13.28 8.13
CA GLY A 33 -4.26 13.05 6.91
C GLY A 33 -3.79 11.85 6.09
N CYS A 34 -3.22 10.81 6.71
CA CYS A 34 -2.84 9.57 6.03
C CYS A 34 -3.98 9.04 5.14
N TRP A 35 -3.70 8.88 3.84
CA TRP A 35 -4.67 8.36 2.86
C TRP A 35 -5.01 6.89 3.15
N ASN A 36 -4.04 6.14 3.65
CA ASN A 36 -4.15 4.71 3.92
C ASN A 36 -4.39 4.41 5.40
N ARG A 37 -5.16 5.25 6.11
CA ARG A 37 -5.44 5.06 7.55
C ARG A 37 -6.25 3.79 7.88
N HIS A 38 -6.98 3.27 6.88
CA HIS A 38 -7.78 2.06 6.99
C HIS A 38 -6.99 0.79 6.62
N MET A 39 -5.80 0.97 6.06
CA MET A 39 -4.83 -0.08 5.77
C MET A 39 -3.85 -0.24 6.93
#